data_AF-A0A4Y3JBU7-F1
#
_entry.id   AF-A0A4Y3JBU7-F1
#
_cell.length_a   1.000
_cell.length_b   1.000
_cell.length_c   1.000
_cell.angle_alpha   90.00
_cell.angle_beta   90.00
_cell.angle_gamma   90.00
#
_symmetry.space_group_name_H-M   'P 1'
#
loop_
_entity.id
_entity.type
_entity.pdbx_description
1 polymer ?
#
loop_
_entity_poly.entity_id
_entity_poly.type
_entity_poly.pdbx_seq_one_letter_code
_entity_poly.pdbx_strand_id
1 'polypeptide(L)'
;MYKTMSRKTLVALLCCASLGLTACNDDNDQEQTSPNEKVTEPTLISFAKLPVETYAAGPDSGAYVKGANGIYPPFKGQPVQGFSAALKNEDGSYMAMADNGFGTQDNSADFLLRIYKIKPDFKTKTKGTSQVTVQSFIQLRDPNKLIPFNIVNGDTAERLLTGADFDPESMQRTSDGTYWIGDEFGPYLLHFSADGVLLDAPIALPNPLHPTQELRSPQNQFNKAQINFVEPLVQQSGGFEGMAISSDGQYLYPLIEKPIKSIRETERQLLISQFDVKKKAYTGKYYWFQLDSQATNIGDFQLFNDKEGIIIERDATQNNLGGYKKLIRIKLNESGQLVGREDLVDLIKIANPNMLYGIAREGDIGTGQVFAFPFETIEDVIIENGTTLTVFNDNNFPGSTGRNAKLADDNEIIQIRLPKALF
;
A
#
# COMPACT_ATOMS: atom_id res chain seq x y z
N MET A 1 15.98 55.51 61.62
CA MET A 1 16.73 54.37 62.22
C MET A 1 17.20 53.49 61.07
N TYR A 2 18.40 53.74 60.53
CA TYR A 2 19.63 52.93 60.71
C TYR A 2 19.38 51.43 60.42
N LYS A 3 20.06 50.74 59.48
CA LYS A 3 21.51 50.79 59.15
C LYS A 3 21.81 50.08 57.81
N THR A 4 22.69 50.70 56.99
CA THR A 4 23.82 50.17 56.17
C THR A 4 23.61 48.94 55.24
N MET A 5 23.73 48.98 53.90
CA MET A 5 24.74 49.50 52.94
C MET A 5 25.89 48.50 52.62
N SER A 6 26.05 48.10 51.36
CA SER A 6 27.36 48.00 50.66
C SER A 6 27.23 47.78 49.15
N ARG A 7 27.87 48.67 48.38
CA ARG A 7 28.10 48.68 46.92
C ARG A 7 29.13 47.65 46.49
N LYS A 8 29.10 47.25 45.21
CA LYS A 8 30.28 47.33 44.31
C LYS A 8 29.84 47.64 42.86
N THR A 9 30.50 48.63 42.28
CA THR A 9 30.49 49.01 40.86
C THR A 9 31.86 48.63 40.30
N LEU A 10 31.95 48.08 39.09
CA LEU A 10 33.13 48.30 38.25
C LEU A 10 32.79 48.21 36.76
N VAL A 11 33.36 49.17 36.04
CA VAL A 11 33.34 49.44 34.61
C VAL A 11 34.38 48.56 33.89
N ALA A 12 34.09 48.13 32.66
CA ALA A 12 35.11 47.70 31.68
C ALA A 12 34.54 47.93 30.27
N LEU A 13 34.90 49.04 29.61
CA LEU A 13 35.97 49.21 28.62
C LEU A 13 35.78 48.41 27.32
N LEU A 14 35.50 49.16 26.24
CA LEU A 14 35.65 48.79 24.84
C LEU A 14 37.09 48.32 24.55
N CYS A 15 37.23 47.19 23.87
CA CYS A 15 38.37 46.89 23.01
C CYS A 15 37.85 46.38 21.67
N CYS A 16 37.96 47.21 20.63
CA CYS A 16 37.89 46.78 19.25
C CYS A 16 39.19 46.02 18.92
N ALA A 17 39.07 44.76 18.50
CA ALA A 17 40.13 44.05 17.81
C ALA A 17 39.52 43.37 16.58
N SER A 18 40.01 43.79 15.42
CA SER A 18 39.67 43.27 14.11
C SER A 18 40.57 42.10 13.72
N LEU A 19 40.00 41.19 12.94
CA LEU A 19 40.58 40.18 12.03
C LEU A 19 40.80 38.77 12.57
N GLY A 20 40.05 37.84 11.94
CA GLY A 20 40.26 36.40 11.98
C GLY A 20 39.21 35.70 11.12
N LEU A 21 39.49 35.56 9.82
CA LEU A 21 38.75 34.68 8.90
C LEU A 21 38.64 33.27 9.51
N THR A 22 37.41 32.82 9.75
CA THR A 22 37.09 31.39 9.87
C THR A 22 35.75 31.16 9.18
N ALA A 23 35.79 30.33 8.14
CA ALA A 23 34.62 29.77 7.51
C ALA A 23 33.90 28.88 8.53
N CYS A 24 32.72 29.30 8.97
CA CYS A 24 31.78 28.42 9.64
C CYS A 24 30.97 27.72 8.54
N ASN A 25 31.26 26.43 8.40
CA ASN A 25 30.47 25.47 7.67
C ASN A 25 29.18 25.26 8.49
N ASP A 26 28.10 25.96 8.13
CA ASP A 26 26.76 25.61 8.61
C ASP A 26 26.31 24.38 7.82
N ASP A 27 26.41 23.21 8.45
CA ASP A 27 25.79 21.97 7.99
C ASP A 27 24.26 22.11 8.07
N ASN A 28 23.70 22.79 7.06
CA ASN A 28 22.31 22.64 6.67
C ASN A 28 22.23 21.39 5.78
N ASP A 29 22.10 20.22 6.39
CA ASP A 29 21.65 19.01 5.73
C ASP A 29 20.17 19.15 5.34
N GLN A 30 19.91 19.99 4.34
CA GLN A 30 18.70 19.88 3.54
C GLN A 30 18.88 18.72 2.58
N GLU A 31 17.95 17.77 2.63
CA GLU A 31 17.80 16.64 1.72
C GLU A 31 17.84 17.10 0.24
N GLN A 32 19.02 17.12 -0.37
CA GLN A 32 19.14 17.22 -1.82
C GLN A 32 19.19 15.81 -2.42
N THR A 33 18.02 15.19 -2.54
CA THR A 33 17.77 14.41 -3.77
C THR A 33 17.59 15.45 -4.87
N SER A 34 18.57 15.63 -5.76
CA SER A 34 18.50 16.67 -6.81
C SER A 34 17.15 16.58 -7.56
N PRO A 35 16.19 17.51 -7.34
CA PRO A 35 14.81 17.34 -7.79
C PRO A 35 14.63 17.42 -9.31
N ASN A 36 15.71 17.71 -10.05
CA ASN A 36 15.69 18.20 -11.41
C ASN A 36 16.56 17.42 -12.40
N GLU A 37 17.09 16.26 -12.05
CA GLU A 37 17.77 15.44 -13.05
C GLU A 37 16.73 14.87 -14.02
N LYS A 38 16.60 15.56 -15.15
CA LYS A 38 15.72 15.18 -16.26
C LYS A 38 16.13 13.82 -16.80
N VAL A 39 15.16 12.94 -16.91
CA VAL A 39 15.31 11.61 -17.53
C VAL A 39 14.53 11.57 -18.83
N THR A 40 14.94 10.72 -19.77
CA THR A 40 14.27 10.57 -21.08
C THR A 40 13.28 9.42 -21.11
N GLU A 41 13.34 8.53 -20.12
CA GLU A 41 12.46 7.37 -19.94
C GLU A 41 12.28 7.09 -18.43
N PRO A 42 11.27 6.32 -18.01
CA PRO A 42 11.10 5.93 -16.62
C PRO A 42 12.38 5.31 -16.05
N THR A 43 12.91 5.93 -14.99
CA THR A 43 14.25 5.61 -14.46
C THR A 43 14.16 5.28 -12.98
N LEU A 44 14.78 4.18 -12.57
CA LEU A 44 14.96 3.80 -11.17
C LEU A 44 15.95 4.77 -10.51
N ILE A 45 15.48 5.47 -9.48
CA ILE A 45 16.27 6.49 -8.79
C ILE A 45 16.55 6.15 -7.33
N SER A 46 15.80 5.20 -6.76
CA SER A 46 16.02 4.69 -5.42
C SER A 46 15.52 3.26 -5.30
N PHE A 47 16.22 2.47 -4.48
CA PHE A 47 15.89 1.08 -4.18
C PHE A 47 16.09 0.80 -2.70
N ALA A 48 15.13 0.11 -2.09
CA ALA A 48 15.26 -0.49 -0.77
C ALA A 48 14.52 -1.83 -0.74
N LYS A 49 14.82 -2.68 0.24
CA LYS A 49 14.08 -3.91 0.46
C LYS A 49 14.01 -4.31 1.93
N LEU A 50 12.90 -4.94 2.29
CA LEU A 50 12.67 -5.55 3.59
C LEU A 50 12.85 -7.07 3.45
N PRO A 51 13.77 -7.70 4.20
CA PRO A 51 14.00 -9.14 4.11
C PRO A 51 12.72 -9.95 4.36
N VAL A 52 12.50 -10.99 3.56
CA VAL A 52 11.31 -11.84 3.64
C VAL A 52 11.02 -12.39 5.05
N GLU A 53 12.05 -12.83 5.78
CA GLU A 53 11.94 -13.31 7.15
C GLU A 53 11.99 -12.18 8.19
N THR A 54 11.17 -11.14 7.98
CA THR A 54 10.96 -10.08 8.96
C THR A 54 9.72 -10.36 9.80
N TYR A 55 9.91 -10.41 11.12
CA TYR A 55 8.84 -10.70 12.08
C TYR A 55 8.67 -9.56 13.09
N ALA A 56 7.43 -9.28 13.46
CA ALA A 56 7.04 -8.39 14.53
C ALA A 56 6.57 -9.16 15.76
N ALA A 57 6.64 -8.51 16.93
CA ALA A 57 6.16 -9.09 18.18
C ALA A 57 4.66 -9.45 18.10
N GLY A 58 4.30 -10.59 18.68
CA GLY A 58 2.94 -11.13 18.67
C GLY A 58 2.95 -12.61 19.05
N PRO A 59 1.78 -13.26 19.11
CA PRO A 59 1.72 -14.71 19.22
C PRO A 59 2.36 -15.36 17.98
N ASP A 60 2.81 -16.61 18.16
CA ASP A 60 3.26 -17.45 17.04
C ASP A 60 2.11 -17.63 16.03
N SER A 61 2.44 -17.73 14.74
CA SER A 61 1.48 -17.87 13.64
C SER A 61 1.87 -18.94 12.62
N GLY A 62 1.02 -19.15 11.62
CA GLY A 62 1.24 -20.11 10.55
C GLY A 62 0.87 -21.54 10.91
N ALA A 63 0.09 -21.77 11.97
CA ALA A 63 -0.32 -23.11 12.40
C ALA A 63 -1.08 -23.91 11.31
N TYR A 64 -1.68 -23.20 10.35
CA TYR A 64 -2.46 -23.75 9.25
C TYR A 64 -1.77 -23.62 7.89
N VAL A 65 -0.52 -23.14 7.88
CA VAL A 65 0.24 -22.85 6.67
C VAL A 65 1.17 -24.02 6.35
N LYS A 66 1.43 -24.25 5.07
CA LYS A 66 2.49 -25.16 4.61
C LYS A 66 3.72 -24.34 4.25
N GLY A 67 4.90 -24.83 4.64
CA GLY A 67 6.15 -24.17 4.25
C GLY A 67 6.35 -24.15 2.74
N ALA A 68 6.94 -23.06 2.25
CA ALA A 68 7.28 -22.84 0.84
C ALA A 68 8.61 -22.09 0.75
N ASN A 69 9.33 -22.27 -0.36
CA ASN A 69 10.52 -21.47 -0.70
C ASN A 69 11.61 -21.42 0.40
N GLY A 70 11.74 -22.49 1.18
CA GLY A 70 12.72 -22.60 2.27
C GLY A 70 12.26 -22.07 3.63
N ILE A 71 11.04 -21.51 3.71
CA ILE A 71 10.45 -20.93 4.92
C ILE A 71 9.35 -21.87 5.44
N TYR A 72 9.41 -22.23 6.73
CA TYR A 72 8.53 -23.23 7.32
C TYR A 72 7.89 -22.75 8.63
N PRO A 73 6.56 -22.92 8.79
CA PRO A 73 5.85 -22.61 10.05
C PRO A 73 6.05 -23.71 11.11
N PRO A 74 5.69 -23.46 12.39
CA PRO A 74 5.13 -22.21 12.90
C PRO A 74 6.17 -21.09 13.02
N PHE A 75 5.73 -19.86 12.82
CA PHE A 75 6.57 -18.67 12.89
C PHE A 75 6.61 -18.11 14.31
N LYS A 76 7.78 -17.59 14.71
CA LYS A 76 7.94 -16.94 16.02
C LYS A 76 7.55 -15.47 15.92
N GLY A 77 6.34 -15.16 16.35
CA GLY A 77 5.71 -13.86 16.15
C GLY A 77 4.94 -13.77 14.83
N GLN A 78 4.67 -12.55 14.39
CA GLN A 78 3.84 -12.26 13.22
C GLN A 78 4.73 -11.82 12.05
N PRO A 79 4.64 -12.43 10.86
CA PRO A 79 5.28 -11.91 9.67
C PRO A 79 4.84 -10.45 9.42
N VAL A 80 5.78 -9.63 8.97
CA VAL A 80 5.50 -8.22 8.60
C VAL A 80 5.00 -8.09 7.18
N GLN A 81 5.36 -9.05 6.33
CA GLN A 81 5.17 -9.02 4.89
C GLN A 81 3.70 -9.25 4.48
N GLY A 82 3.40 -9.20 3.17
CA GLY A 82 2.02 -9.22 2.67
C GLY A 82 1.49 -7.84 2.25
N PHE A 83 2.34 -6.90 1.80
CA PHE A 83 1.95 -5.49 1.69
C PHE A 83 1.01 -5.21 0.51
N SER A 84 -0.28 -5.03 0.81
CA SER A 84 -1.35 -4.76 -0.15
C SER A 84 -1.84 -3.30 -0.18
N ALA A 85 -1.34 -2.45 0.72
CA ALA A 85 -1.56 -1.01 0.61
C ALA A 85 -0.51 -0.19 1.38
N ALA A 86 -0.09 0.93 0.80
CA ALA A 86 0.90 1.81 1.41
C ALA A 86 0.60 3.30 1.26
N LEU A 87 0.82 4.04 2.34
CA LEU A 87 0.63 5.49 2.41
C LEU A 87 1.88 6.18 2.96
N LYS A 88 2.28 7.28 2.33
CA LYS A 88 3.45 8.04 2.77
C LYS A 88 3.14 8.93 3.99
N ASN A 89 4.12 9.03 4.89
CA ASN A 89 4.16 10.00 5.99
C ASN A 89 5.07 11.20 5.65
N GLU A 90 4.83 12.32 6.30
CA GLU A 90 5.62 13.55 6.12
C GLU A 90 7.10 13.36 6.48
N ASP A 91 7.40 12.52 7.47
CA ASP A 91 8.76 12.18 7.87
C ASP A 91 9.49 11.24 6.88
N GLY A 92 8.86 10.93 5.74
CA GLY A 92 9.37 10.03 4.71
C GLY A 92 9.39 8.55 5.10
N SER A 93 8.68 8.16 6.17
CA SER A 93 8.28 6.76 6.39
C SER A 93 7.00 6.44 5.62
N TYR A 94 6.62 5.17 5.61
CA TYR A 94 5.39 4.69 5.00
C TYR A 94 4.59 3.90 6.04
N MET A 95 3.26 4.00 5.95
CA MET A 95 2.34 3.05 6.56
C MET A 95 2.08 1.97 5.51
N ALA A 96 2.45 0.72 5.77
CA ALA A 96 2.24 -0.43 4.89
C ALA A 96 1.32 -1.43 5.58
N MET A 97 0.20 -1.76 4.96
CA MET A 97 -0.81 -2.66 5.47
C MET A 97 -0.57 -4.06 4.93
N ALA A 98 -0.61 -5.06 5.79
CA ALA A 98 -0.60 -6.45 5.34
C ALA A 98 -2.01 -6.91 4.96
N ASP A 99 -2.11 -7.73 3.92
CA ASP A 99 -3.28 -8.50 3.48
C ASP A 99 -3.70 -9.57 4.50
N ASN A 100 -4.49 -10.57 4.09
CA ASN A 100 -4.83 -11.69 4.96
C ASN A 100 -3.60 -12.50 5.46
N GLY A 101 -2.42 -12.30 4.86
CA GLY A 101 -1.13 -12.79 5.32
C GLY A 101 -0.70 -14.14 4.76
N PHE A 102 -1.61 -15.11 4.63
CA PHE A 102 -1.26 -16.47 4.16
C PHE A 102 -2.02 -16.92 2.90
N GLY A 103 -2.63 -15.97 2.18
CA GLY A 103 -3.21 -16.11 0.85
C GLY A 103 -4.63 -16.67 0.81
N THR A 104 -5.17 -17.20 1.92
CA THR A 104 -6.58 -17.62 1.98
C THR A 104 -7.21 -17.34 3.33
N GLN A 105 -8.54 -17.23 3.36
CA GLN A 105 -9.29 -17.08 4.60
C GLN A 105 -9.09 -18.26 5.57
N ASP A 106 -9.00 -19.49 5.06
CA ASP A 106 -9.05 -20.70 5.88
C ASP A 106 -7.73 -21.02 6.61
N ASN A 107 -6.61 -20.44 6.17
CA ASN A 107 -5.30 -20.63 6.82
C ASN A 107 -4.82 -19.41 7.63
N SER A 108 -5.58 -18.31 7.63
CA SER A 108 -5.14 -17.00 8.17
C SER A 108 -5.71 -16.65 9.54
N ALA A 109 -6.22 -17.64 10.28
CA ALA A 109 -6.84 -17.43 11.58
C ALA A 109 -5.84 -17.01 12.69
N ASP A 110 -4.54 -17.20 12.50
CA ASP A 110 -3.50 -16.79 13.44
C ASP A 110 -2.57 -15.69 12.90
N PHE A 111 -2.93 -15.10 11.76
CA PHE A 111 -2.30 -13.90 11.21
C PHE A 111 -3.04 -12.65 11.71
N LEU A 112 -2.38 -11.80 12.48
CA LEU A 112 -2.96 -10.56 13.02
C LEU A 112 -2.88 -9.43 11.99
N LEU A 113 -4.03 -8.87 11.61
CA LEU A 113 -4.10 -7.76 10.65
C LEU A 113 -3.51 -6.48 11.24
N ARG A 114 -2.54 -5.90 10.53
CA ARG A 114 -1.72 -4.78 11.01
C ARG A 114 -1.40 -3.79 9.91
N ILE A 115 -1.19 -2.54 10.32
CA ILE A 115 -0.56 -1.50 9.50
C ILE A 115 0.81 -1.20 10.11
N TYR A 116 1.87 -1.52 9.40
CA TYR A 116 3.25 -1.32 9.81
C TYR A 116 3.75 0.07 9.43
N LYS A 117 4.42 0.76 10.35
CA LYS A 117 5.21 1.94 10.01
C LYS A 117 6.61 1.48 9.61
N ILE A 118 6.97 1.63 8.34
CA ILE A 118 8.28 1.25 7.81
C ILE A 118 9.06 2.47 7.33
N LYS A 119 10.38 2.43 7.45
CA LYS A 119 11.28 3.50 7.01
C LYS A 119 12.35 2.92 6.08
N PRO A 120 12.25 3.16 4.77
CA PRO A 120 13.32 2.83 3.83
C PRO A 120 14.51 3.77 4.00
N ASP A 121 15.71 3.20 4.11
CA ASP A 121 16.97 3.90 3.83
C ASP A 121 17.35 3.64 2.36
N PHE A 122 16.72 4.41 1.48
CA PHE A 122 16.83 4.27 0.05
C PHE A 122 18.27 4.38 -0.44
N LYS A 123 18.74 3.32 -1.11
CA LYS A 123 19.96 3.40 -1.90
C LYS A 123 19.71 4.21 -3.16
N THR A 124 20.48 5.27 -3.28
CA THR A 124 20.53 6.19 -4.43
C THR A 124 21.89 6.07 -5.11
N LYS A 125 22.16 6.93 -6.10
CA LYS A 125 23.48 7.03 -6.72
C LYS A 125 24.61 7.32 -5.73
N THR A 126 24.35 8.07 -4.66
CA THR A 126 25.40 8.63 -3.79
C THR A 126 25.29 8.25 -2.32
N LYS A 127 24.14 7.74 -1.86
CA LYS A 127 23.88 7.45 -0.43
C LYS A 127 22.88 6.31 -0.22
N GLY A 128 22.77 5.86 1.02
CA GLY A 128 21.76 4.91 1.52
C GLY A 128 22.16 3.45 1.41
N THR A 129 21.57 2.61 2.26
CA THR A 129 21.97 1.21 2.46
C THR A 129 21.07 0.18 1.77
N SER A 130 19.95 0.60 1.17
CA SER A 130 18.88 -0.25 0.61
C SER A 130 18.11 -1.08 1.65
N GLN A 131 18.24 -0.75 2.93
CA GLN A 131 17.52 -1.45 4.00
C GLN A 131 16.19 -0.78 4.33
N VAL A 132 15.23 -1.57 4.76
CA VAL A 132 13.96 -1.08 5.33
C VAL A 132 13.92 -1.45 6.81
N THR A 133 13.58 -0.47 7.66
CA THR A 133 13.37 -0.70 9.10
C THR A 133 11.89 -0.69 9.42
N VAL A 134 11.41 -1.67 10.17
CA VAL A 134 10.07 -1.67 10.77
C VAL A 134 10.13 -0.92 12.09
N GLN A 135 9.42 0.21 12.20
CA GLN A 135 9.49 1.11 13.35
C GLN A 135 8.43 0.79 14.41
N SER A 136 7.20 0.52 13.97
CA SER A 136 6.05 0.24 14.83
C SER A 136 4.94 -0.41 14.01
N PHE A 137 3.84 -0.79 14.66
CA PHE A 137 2.63 -1.23 13.98
C PHE A 137 1.37 -0.73 14.69
N ILE A 138 0.28 -0.64 13.94
CA ILE A 138 -1.09 -0.45 14.41
C ILE A 138 -1.78 -1.82 14.30
N GLN A 139 -2.36 -2.29 15.41
CA GLN A 139 -3.12 -3.54 15.45
C GLN A 139 -4.60 -3.25 15.18
N LEU A 140 -5.16 -3.85 14.12
CA LEU A 140 -6.58 -3.71 13.80
C LEU A 140 -7.43 -4.54 14.77
N ARG A 141 -8.50 -3.94 15.30
CA ARG A 141 -9.33 -4.53 16.36
C ARG A 141 -10.75 -3.96 16.41
N ASP A 142 -11.69 -4.74 16.94
CA ASP A 142 -13.11 -4.36 17.10
C ASP A 142 -13.59 -4.48 18.57
N PRO A 143 -12.99 -3.74 19.54
CA PRO A 143 -13.39 -3.83 20.96
C PRO A 143 -14.85 -3.38 21.19
N ASN A 144 -15.39 -2.57 20.28
CA ASN A 144 -16.75 -2.02 20.36
C ASN A 144 -17.82 -2.96 19.78
N LYS A 145 -17.44 -4.15 19.28
CA LYS A 145 -18.36 -5.18 18.75
C LYS A 145 -19.24 -4.66 17.60
N LEU A 146 -18.65 -3.90 16.69
CA LEU A 146 -19.33 -3.34 15.53
C LEU A 146 -19.49 -4.37 14.40
N ILE A 147 -18.66 -5.41 14.36
CA ILE A 147 -18.75 -6.46 13.34
C ILE A 147 -19.97 -7.36 13.61
N PRO A 148 -20.92 -7.47 12.66
CA PRO A 148 -22.20 -8.16 12.86
C PRO A 148 -22.15 -9.68 12.64
N PHE A 149 -20.96 -10.26 12.48
CA PHE A 149 -20.73 -11.69 12.28
C PHE A 149 -19.62 -12.20 13.20
N ASN A 150 -19.45 -13.53 13.24
CA ASN A 150 -18.41 -14.15 14.06
C ASN A 150 -17.02 -13.82 13.50
N ILE A 151 -16.11 -13.47 14.40
CA ILE A 151 -14.68 -13.27 14.11
C ILE A 151 -13.85 -14.19 15.01
N VAL A 152 -12.62 -14.49 14.62
CA VAL A 152 -11.73 -15.45 15.31
C VAL A 152 -11.57 -15.10 16.79
N ASN A 153 -11.25 -13.85 17.11
CA ASN A 153 -11.02 -13.40 18.48
C ASN A 153 -12.26 -12.76 19.13
N GLY A 154 -13.46 -13.15 18.70
CA GLY A 154 -14.72 -12.48 19.04
C GLY A 154 -15.06 -12.47 20.53
N ASP A 155 -14.57 -13.45 21.28
CA ASP A 155 -14.80 -13.64 22.71
C ASP A 155 -13.74 -12.94 23.60
N THR A 156 -12.74 -12.30 23.00
CA THR A 156 -11.72 -11.55 23.74
C THR A 156 -12.15 -10.09 24.00
N ALA A 157 -11.47 -9.40 24.91
CA ALA A 157 -11.77 -7.98 25.19
C ALA A 157 -11.41 -7.07 24.01
N GLU A 158 -10.23 -7.28 23.43
CA GLU A 158 -9.72 -6.43 22.34
C GLU A 158 -10.31 -6.79 20.98
N ARG A 159 -10.72 -8.06 20.75
CA ARG A 159 -11.26 -8.53 19.46
C ARG A 159 -10.31 -8.19 18.30
N LEU A 160 -9.06 -8.64 18.43
CA LEU A 160 -8.03 -8.46 17.41
C LEU A 160 -8.45 -9.13 16.11
N LEU A 161 -8.36 -8.42 14.99
CA LEU A 161 -8.76 -8.93 13.69
C LEU A 161 -7.64 -9.76 13.06
N THR A 162 -8.05 -10.81 12.35
CA THR A 162 -7.16 -11.76 11.69
C THR A 162 -7.42 -11.84 10.19
N GLY A 163 -6.50 -12.42 9.43
CA GLY A 163 -6.70 -12.64 7.99
C GLY A 163 -7.82 -13.64 7.66
N ALA A 164 -8.34 -14.38 8.64
CA ALA A 164 -9.57 -15.16 8.45
C ALA A 164 -10.84 -14.28 8.54
N ASP A 165 -10.75 -13.12 9.18
CA ASP A 165 -11.88 -12.21 9.38
C ASP A 165 -12.07 -11.29 8.17
N PHE A 166 -10.98 -10.76 7.61
CA PHE A 166 -10.96 -9.85 6.46
C PHE A 166 -9.70 -10.05 5.62
N ASP A 167 -9.79 -9.64 4.36
CA ASP A 167 -8.69 -9.58 3.40
C ASP A 167 -8.52 -8.13 2.94
N PRO A 168 -7.75 -7.33 3.67
CA PRO A 168 -7.62 -5.92 3.36
C PRO A 168 -6.62 -5.73 2.20
N GLU A 169 -7.06 -5.05 1.14
CA GLU A 169 -6.29 -4.94 -0.13
C GLU A 169 -6.14 -3.50 -0.62
N SER A 170 -6.65 -2.52 0.14
CA SER A 170 -6.46 -1.11 -0.20
C SER A 170 -6.65 -0.24 1.03
N MET A 171 -5.96 0.89 1.09
CA MET A 171 -6.00 1.79 2.24
C MET A 171 -5.92 3.25 1.84
N GLN A 172 -6.71 4.09 2.50
CA GLN A 172 -6.64 5.56 2.40
C GLN A 172 -6.68 6.18 3.79
N ARG A 173 -5.99 7.31 3.98
CA ARG A 173 -5.98 8.07 5.25
C ARG A 173 -6.67 9.41 5.05
N THR A 174 -7.68 9.70 5.86
CA THR A 174 -8.37 11.00 5.80
C THR A 174 -7.70 12.04 6.70
N SER A 175 -8.08 13.30 6.55
CA SER A 175 -7.43 14.44 7.22
C SER A 175 -7.47 14.41 8.75
N ASP A 176 -8.40 13.65 9.34
CA ASP A 176 -8.49 13.46 10.81
C ASP A 176 -7.57 12.34 11.31
N GLY A 177 -6.84 11.68 10.41
CA GLY A 177 -5.91 10.60 10.69
C GLY A 177 -6.52 9.20 10.71
N THR A 178 -7.82 9.06 10.49
CA THR A 178 -8.46 7.74 10.38
C THR A 178 -8.12 7.04 9.06
N TYR A 179 -8.24 5.72 9.05
CA TYR A 179 -7.99 4.86 7.91
C TYR A 179 -9.29 4.30 7.36
N TRP A 180 -9.44 4.36 6.04
CA TRP A 180 -10.44 3.60 5.29
C TRP A 180 -9.73 2.47 4.56
N ILE A 181 -10.24 1.26 4.72
CA ILE A 181 -9.65 0.04 4.18
C ILE A 181 -10.69 -0.67 3.32
N GLY A 182 -10.31 -1.08 2.10
CA GLY A 182 -11.11 -1.96 1.26
C GLY A 182 -10.81 -3.41 1.58
N ASP A 183 -11.84 -4.20 1.82
CA ASP A 183 -11.78 -5.64 2.06
C ASP A 183 -12.28 -6.44 0.84
N GLU A 184 -11.59 -7.54 0.55
CA GLU A 184 -11.87 -8.40 -0.59
C GLU A 184 -13.03 -9.38 -0.33
N PHE A 185 -13.11 -9.93 0.90
CA PHE A 185 -14.05 -11.00 1.22
C PHE A 185 -15.51 -10.51 1.21
N GLY A 186 -15.78 -9.31 1.69
CA GLY A 186 -17.11 -8.72 1.78
C GLY A 186 -17.80 -8.65 0.41
N PRO A 187 -17.37 -7.75 -0.49
CA PRO A 187 -16.42 -6.65 -0.30
C PRO A 187 -16.96 -5.54 0.61
N TYR A 188 -16.13 -5.06 1.54
CA TYR A 188 -16.51 -4.02 2.50
C TYR A 188 -15.57 -2.82 2.46
N LEU A 189 -16.10 -1.64 2.77
CA LEU A 189 -15.30 -0.54 3.30
C LEU A 189 -15.29 -0.63 4.83
N LEU A 190 -14.10 -0.65 5.40
CA LEU A 190 -13.84 -0.67 6.84
C LEU A 190 -13.25 0.69 7.25
N HIS A 191 -13.66 1.21 8.41
CA HIS A 191 -13.20 2.51 8.90
C HIS A 191 -12.59 2.37 10.28
N PHE A 192 -11.30 2.65 10.40
CA PHE A 192 -10.52 2.48 11.63
C PHE A 192 -9.96 3.82 12.12
N SER A 193 -9.85 3.96 13.43
CA SER A 193 -9.11 5.05 14.05
C SER A 193 -7.62 4.99 13.71
N ALA A 194 -6.91 6.08 13.96
CA ALA A 194 -5.45 6.15 13.81
C ALA A 194 -4.69 5.12 14.68
N ASP A 195 -5.32 4.57 15.72
CA ASP A 195 -4.76 3.54 16.59
C ASP A 195 -5.34 2.14 16.31
N GLY A 196 -6.15 1.94 15.27
CA GLY A 196 -6.60 0.63 14.79
C GLY A 196 -7.91 0.11 15.38
N VAL A 197 -8.70 0.95 16.05
CA VAL A 197 -10.05 0.59 16.53
C VAL A 197 -11.06 0.78 15.41
N LEU A 198 -11.85 -0.25 15.12
CA LEU A 198 -12.97 -0.13 14.18
C LEU A 198 -13.98 0.90 14.68
N LEU A 199 -14.34 1.86 13.83
CA LEU A 199 -15.20 3.01 14.13
C LEU A 199 -16.63 2.84 13.64
N ASP A 200 -16.83 2.06 12.58
CA ASP A 200 -18.12 1.79 11.97
C ASP A 200 -18.25 0.30 11.62
N ALA A 201 -19.48 -0.21 11.60
CA ALA A 201 -19.73 -1.55 11.06
C ALA A 201 -19.30 -1.62 9.57
N PRO A 202 -18.85 -2.78 9.08
CA PRO A 202 -18.44 -2.93 7.68
C PRO A 202 -19.52 -2.45 6.70
N ILE A 203 -19.12 -1.61 5.72
CA ILE A 203 -20.05 -1.02 4.75
C ILE A 203 -19.97 -1.79 3.44
N ALA A 204 -21.00 -2.55 3.14
CA ALA A 204 -21.06 -3.41 1.96
C ALA A 204 -21.21 -2.63 0.65
N LEU A 205 -20.59 -3.16 -0.40
CA LEU A 205 -20.69 -2.63 -1.76
C LEU A 205 -22.08 -2.92 -2.36
N PRO A 206 -22.88 -1.90 -2.74
CA PRO A 206 -24.12 -2.12 -3.48
C PRO A 206 -23.85 -2.41 -4.95
N ASN A 207 -24.77 -3.12 -5.60
CA ASN A 207 -24.78 -3.25 -7.05
C ASN A 207 -25.19 -1.91 -7.68
N PRO A 208 -24.34 -1.25 -8.49
CA PRO A 208 -24.67 0.05 -9.07
C PRO A 208 -25.86 0.02 -10.05
N LEU A 209 -26.16 -1.16 -10.62
CA LEU A 209 -27.31 -1.36 -11.52
C LEU A 209 -28.58 -1.74 -10.76
N HIS A 210 -28.44 -2.27 -9.55
CA HIS A 210 -29.53 -2.67 -8.67
C HIS A 210 -29.22 -2.28 -7.21
N PRO A 211 -29.34 -0.99 -6.82
CA PRO A 211 -28.79 -0.48 -5.56
C PRO A 211 -29.33 -1.12 -4.27
N THR A 212 -30.44 -1.85 -4.33
CA THR A 212 -30.99 -2.61 -3.20
C THR A 212 -30.34 -3.99 -3.03
N GLN A 213 -29.50 -4.42 -3.97
CA GLN A 213 -28.77 -5.67 -3.94
C GLN A 213 -27.33 -5.41 -3.51
N GLU A 214 -26.89 -6.12 -2.48
CA GLU A 214 -25.47 -6.16 -2.08
C GLU A 214 -24.67 -7.04 -3.04
N LEU A 215 -23.46 -6.62 -3.37
CA LEU A 215 -22.47 -7.44 -4.06
C LEU A 215 -21.66 -8.21 -3.03
N ARG A 216 -21.62 -9.54 -3.15
CA ARG A 216 -20.87 -10.43 -2.26
C ARG A 216 -19.95 -11.36 -3.03
N SER A 217 -18.80 -11.66 -2.43
CA SER A 217 -17.95 -12.78 -2.85
C SER A 217 -18.44 -14.10 -2.23
N PRO A 218 -17.97 -15.26 -2.69
CA PRO A 218 -18.18 -16.54 -2.01
C PRO A 218 -17.58 -16.59 -0.59
N GLN A 219 -16.53 -15.80 -0.32
CA GLN A 219 -15.85 -15.73 0.99
C GLN A 219 -16.58 -14.85 2.01
N ASN A 220 -17.62 -14.11 1.58
CA ASN A 220 -18.40 -13.25 2.47
C ASN A 220 -18.92 -14.04 3.68
N GLN A 221 -18.72 -13.48 4.87
CA GLN A 221 -18.90 -14.12 6.17
C GLN A 221 -20.38 -14.47 6.42
N PHE A 222 -21.31 -13.64 5.95
CA PHE A 222 -22.74 -13.95 5.99
C PHE A 222 -23.10 -15.10 5.04
N ASN A 223 -22.50 -15.13 3.85
CA ASN A 223 -22.71 -16.21 2.89
C ASN A 223 -22.12 -17.54 3.40
N LYS A 224 -20.90 -17.56 3.95
CA LYS A 224 -20.33 -18.77 4.58
C LYS A 224 -21.17 -19.25 5.76
N ALA A 225 -21.72 -18.33 6.55
CA ALA A 225 -22.61 -18.65 7.66
C ALA A 225 -24.06 -18.99 7.24
N GLN A 226 -24.40 -18.90 5.94
CA GLN A 226 -25.76 -19.09 5.42
C GLN A 226 -26.80 -18.14 6.06
N ILE A 227 -26.37 -16.94 6.46
CA ILE A 227 -27.22 -15.89 7.04
C ILE A 227 -27.57 -14.89 5.95
N ASN A 228 -28.86 -14.67 5.68
CA ASN A 228 -29.33 -13.75 4.63
C ASN A 228 -28.53 -13.93 3.33
N PHE A 229 -28.43 -15.18 2.88
CA PHE A 229 -27.61 -15.55 1.74
C PHE A 229 -27.96 -14.72 0.50
N VAL A 230 -26.93 -14.20 -0.17
CA VAL A 230 -27.05 -13.51 -1.45
C VAL A 230 -26.17 -14.25 -2.45
N GLU A 231 -26.71 -14.53 -3.64
CA GLU A 231 -25.95 -15.16 -4.72
C GLU A 231 -24.66 -14.38 -5.00
N PRO A 232 -23.47 -15.02 -4.90
CA PRO A 232 -22.20 -14.33 -5.11
C PRO A 232 -21.98 -13.92 -6.57
N LEU A 233 -22.18 -12.63 -6.85
CA LEU A 233 -21.85 -12.01 -8.14
C LEU A 233 -20.40 -11.55 -8.22
N VAL A 234 -19.78 -11.21 -7.09
CA VAL A 234 -18.33 -10.99 -7.03
C VAL A 234 -17.65 -12.35 -7.08
N GLN A 235 -16.55 -12.45 -7.81
CA GLN A 235 -15.82 -13.71 -7.94
C GLN A 235 -15.05 -14.03 -6.65
N GLN A 236 -14.60 -15.28 -6.52
CA GLN A 236 -13.70 -15.64 -5.43
C GLN A 236 -12.40 -14.86 -5.57
N SER A 237 -11.98 -14.25 -4.46
CA SER A 237 -10.92 -13.26 -4.42
C SER A 237 -11.09 -12.26 -5.56
N GLY A 238 -12.16 -11.49 -5.53
CA GLY A 238 -12.45 -10.52 -6.57
C GLY A 238 -13.07 -9.24 -6.03
N GLY A 239 -12.91 -9.00 -4.73
CA GLY A 239 -13.42 -7.85 -4.03
C GLY A 239 -12.55 -6.63 -4.26
N PHE A 240 -12.49 -5.70 -3.30
CA PHE A 240 -11.67 -4.51 -3.46
C PHE A 240 -10.19 -4.88 -3.52
N GLU A 241 -9.45 -4.25 -4.42
CA GLU A 241 -8.01 -4.43 -4.68
C GLU A 241 -7.28 -3.09 -4.79
N GLY A 242 -7.99 -2.01 -5.11
CA GLY A 242 -7.40 -0.67 -5.16
C GLY A 242 -8.41 0.35 -4.70
N MET A 243 -7.94 1.47 -4.13
CA MET A 243 -8.85 2.54 -3.71
C MET A 243 -8.13 3.87 -3.72
N ALA A 244 -8.68 4.83 -4.46
CA ALA A 244 -8.22 6.21 -4.40
C ALA A 244 -9.06 7.07 -3.43
N ILE A 245 -8.50 8.20 -3.03
CA ILE A 245 -9.22 9.29 -2.35
C ILE A 245 -9.18 10.56 -3.20
N SER A 246 -10.25 11.36 -3.23
CA SER A 246 -10.25 12.67 -3.90
C SER A 246 -9.30 13.64 -3.20
N SER A 247 -8.81 14.64 -3.93
CA SER A 247 -7.84 15.64 -3.43
C SER A 247 -8.34 16.39 -2.18
N ASP A 248 -9.65 16.57 -2.07
CA ASP A 248 -10.32 17.22 -0.93
C ASP A 248 -10.70 16.27 0.20
N GLY A 249 -10.43 14.97 0.06
CA GLY A 249 -10.76 13.93 1.03
C GLY A 249 -12.26 13.59 1.11
N GLN A 250 -13.10 14.16 0.25
CA GLN A 250 -14.56 13.98 0.33
C GLN A 250 -14.99 12.58 -0.13
N TYR A 251 -14.32 12.03 -1.14
CA TYR A 251 -14.74 10.82 -1.83
C TYR A 251 -13.66 9.75 -1.85
N LEU A 252 -14.05 8.51 -1.59
CA LEU A 252 -13.26 7.32 -1.91
C LEU A 252 -13.73 6.73 -3.23
N TYR A 253 -12.81 6.06 -3.92
CA TYR A 253 -13.04 5.38 -5.18
C TYR A 253 -12.52 3.94 -5.13
N PRO A 254 -13.13 3.05 -4.34
CA PRO A 254 -12.75 1.65 -4.33
C PRO A 254 -13.03 0.97 -5.68
N LEU A 255 -12.07 0.16 -6.10
CA LEU A 255 -11.98 -0.59 -7.35
C LEU A 255 -11.89 -2.09 -7.01
N ILE A 256 -12.76 -2.88 -7.63
CA ILE A 256 -12.71 -4.35 -7.48
C ILE A 256 -11.70 -5.00 -8.42
N GLU A 257 -11.13 -6.14 -8.02
CA GLU A 257 -10.08 -6.85 -8.77
C GLU A 257 -10.62 -7.49 -10.06
N LYS A 258 -11.82 -8.05 -10.00
CA LYS A 258 -12.39 -8.92 -11.05
C LYS A 258 -13.72 -8.40 -11.60
N PRO A 259 -14.04 -8.70 -12.87
CA PRO A 259 -15.35 -8.40 -13.41
C PRO A 259 -16.46 -9.07 -12.60
N ILE A 260 -17.58 -8.39 -12.44
CA ILE A 260 -18.74 -8.93 -11.72
C ILE A 260 -19.45 -9.93 -12.64
N LYS A 261 -19.82 -11.11 -12.13
CA LYS A 261 -20.53 -12.12 -12.91
C LYS A 261 -21.78 -11.53 -13.55
N SER A 262 -21.98 -11.81 -14.83
CA SER A 262 -23.10 -11.29 -15.64
C SER A 262 -23.19 -9.76 -15.77
N ILE A 263 -22.22 -8.99 -15.24
CA ILE A 263 -22.16 -7.52 -15.39
C ILE A 263 -20.80 -7.16 -15.98
N ARG A 264 -20.78 -6.90 -17.29
CA ARG A 264 -19.55 -6.58 -18.03
C ARG A 264 -18.44 -7.64 -17.93
N GLU A 265 -18.80 -8.87 -17.57
CA GLU A 265 -17.88 -9.98 -17.37
C GLU A 265 -17.13 -10.33 -18.67
N THR A 266 -17.85 -10.46 -19.77
CA THR A 266 -17.28 -10.78 -21.09
C THR A 266 -16.42 -9.65 -21.64
N GLU A 267 -16.74 -8.41 -21.29
CA GLU A 267 -15.97 -7.23 -21.63
C GLU A 267 -14.74 -7.07 -20.75
N ARG A 268 -14.60 -7.81 -19.64
CA ARG A 268 -13.47 -7.73 -18.70
C ARG A 268 -13.32 -6.34 -18.10
N GLN A 269 -14.44 -5.77 -17.63
CA GLN A 269 -14.47 -4.45 -17.01
C GLN A 269 -14.63 -4.53 -15.50
N LEU A 270 -13.84 -3.74 -14.80
CA LEU A 270 -13.79 -3.66 -13.35
C LEU A 270 -14.56 -2.45 -12.85
N LEU A 271 -15.29 -2.61 -11.75
CA LEU A 271 -16.13 -1.56 -11.17
C LEU A 271 -15.30 -0.65 -10.26
N ILE A 272 -15.33 0.65 -10.52
CA ILE A 272 -14.91 1.69 -9.58
C ILE A 272 -16.17 2.34 -9.05
N SER A 273 -16.38 2.35 -7.72
CA SER A 273 -17.56 2.98 -7.10
C SER A 273 -17.15 4.25 -6.36
N GLN A 274 -18.00 5.28 -6.33
CA GLN A 274 -17.74 6.47 -5.52
C GLN A 274 -18.47 6.38 -4.16
N PHE A 275 -17.73 6.64 -3.09
CA PHE A 275 -18.22 6.65 -1.71
C PHE A 275 -18.00 8.02 -1.07
N ASP A 276 -19.02 8.58 -0.42
CA ASP A 276 -18.96 9.86 0.31
C ASP A 276 -18.56 9.59 1.76
N VAL A 277 -17.34 10.00 2.13
CA VAL A 277 -16.73 9.73 3.44
C VAL A 277 -17.57 10.29 4.58
N LYS A 278 -18.06 11.52 4.42
CA LYS A 278 -18.82 12.21 5.47
C LYS A 278 -20.20 11.58 5.68
N LYS A 279 -20.87 11.20 4.59
CA LYS A 279 -22.18 10.53 4.65
C LYS A 279 -22.06 9.05 4.99
N LYS A 280 -20.87 8.47 4.90
CA LYS A 280 -20.59 7.04 5.03
C LYS A 280 -21.49 6.20 4.12
N ALA A 281 -21.64 6.63 2.87
CA ALA A 281 -22.53 5.99 1.91
C ALA A 281 -22.02 6.11 0.47
N TYR A 282 -22.29 5.09 -0.33
CA TYR A 282 -22.09 5.13 -1.77
C TYR A 282 -23.00 6.17 -2.42
N THR A 283 -22.45 6.95 -3.35
CA THR A 283 -23.20 8.05 -3.99
C THR A 283 -24.08 7.57 -5.14
N GLY A 284 -23.89 6.33 -5.59
CA GLY A 284 -24.45 5.78 -6.82
C GLY A 284 -23.69 6.18 -8.08
N LYS A 285 -22.64 7.00 -7.98
CA LYS A 285 -21.71 7.20 -9.10
C LYS A 285 -20.71 6.06 -9.16
N TYR A 286 -20.37 5.65 -10.39
CA TYR A 286 -19.45 4.57 -10.65
C TYR A 286 -18.78 4.74 -12.02
N TYR A 287 -17.70 4.01 -12.26
CA TYR A 287 -16.93 4.01 -13.51
C TYR A 287 -16.48 2.60 -13.83
N TRP A 288 -16.07 2.38 -15.08
CA TRP A 288 -15.53 1.10 -15.52
C TRP A 288 -14.07 1.24 -15.92
N PHE A 289 -13.22 0.35 -15.42
CA PHE A 289 -11.86 0.17 -15.91
C PHE A 289 -11.80 -1.05 -16.81
N GLN A 290 -11.36 -0.88 -18.06
CA GLN A 290 -11.21 -1.96 -19.02
C GLN A 290 -9.85 -2.62 -18.82
N LEU A 291 -9.80 -3.92 -18.50
CA LEU A 291 -8.55 -4.68 -18.46
C LEU A 291 -7.94 -4.83 -19.85
N ASP A 292 -6.61 -4.71 -19.94
CA ASP A 292 -5.81 -5.08 -21.11
C ASP A 292 -5.97 -6.59 -21.39
N SER A 293 -5.85 -7.00 -22.65
CA SER A 293 -5.94 -8.42 -23.04
C SER A 293 -4.87 -9.30 -22.40
N GLN A 294 -3.73 -8.73 -21.99
CA GLN A 294 -2.64 -9.43 -21.32
C GLN A 294 -2.71 -9.36 -19.80
N ALA A 295 -3.40 -8.37 -19.23
CA ALA A 295 -3.57 -8.23 -17.79
C ALA A 295 -4.60 -9.23 -17.28
N THR A 296 -4.49 -9.65 -16.02
CA THR A 296 -5.50 -10.46 -15.34
C THR A 296 -6.08 -9.77 -14.11
N ASN A 297 -5.38 -8.78 -13.58
CA ASN A 297 -5.69 -8.18 -12.29
C ASN A 297 -5.19 -6.71 -12.23
N ILE A 298 -5.59 -6.00 -11.18
CA ILE A 298 -5.02 -4.69 -10.80
C ILE A 298 -4.16 -4.85 -9.52
N GLY A 299 -3.74 -3.77 -8.88
CA GLY A 299 -3.03 -3.86 -7.60
C GLY A 299 -3.12 -2.63 -6.72
N ASP A 300 -3.22 -1.42 -7.28
CA ASP A 300 -3.56 -0.21 -6.50
C ASP A 300 -4.21 0.83 -7.41
N PHE A 301 -4.87 1.82 -6.82
CA PHE A 301 -5.44 2.96 -7.49
C PHE A 301 -5.25 4.25 -6.65
N GLN A 302 -4.53 5.24 -7.20
CA GLN A 302 -4.37 6.55 -6.57
C GLN A 302 -4.80 7.68 -7.51
N LEU A 303 -5.43 8.74 -6.98
CA LEU A 303 -5.70 9.97 -7.70
C LEU A 303 -4.63 11.02 -7.38
N PHE A 304 -4.20 11.79 -8.39
CA PHE A 304 -3.36 12.99 -8.19
C PHE A 304 -4.13 14.30 -8.43
N ASN A 305 -5.35 14.23 -8.94
CA ASN A 305 -6.32 15.31 -8.96
C ASN A 305 -7.75 14.73 -8.99
N ASP A 306 -8.76 15.59 -9.09
CA ASP A 306 -10.18 15.19 -8.99
C ASP A 306 -10.67 14.25 -10.11
N LYS A 307 -9.88 14.06 -11.17
CA LYS A 307 -10.26 13.24 -12.33
C LYS A 307 -9.18 12.26 -12.78
N GLU A 308 -7.92 12.49 -12.45
CA GLU A 308 -6.82 11.72 -13.00
C GLU A 308 -6.03 11.03 -11.90
N GLY A 309 -5.56 9.82 -12.23
CA GLY A 309 -4.90 8.94 -11.31
C GLY A 309 -4.03 7.92 -12.00
N ILE A 310 -3.56 6.95 -11.22
CA ILE A 310 -2.72 5.84 -11.65
C ILE A 310 -3.34 4.55 -11.11
N ILE A 311 -3.47 3.56 -11.96
CA ILE A 311 -3.83 2.19 -11.60
C ILE A 311 -2.65 1.27 -11.92
N ILE A 312 -2.32 0.36 -11.01
CA ILE A 312 -1.41 -0.76 -11.31
C ILE A 312 -2.21 -1.83 -12.06
N GLU A 313 -1.72 -2.29 -13.20
CA GLU A 313 -2.35 -3.34 -14.01
C GLU A 313 -1.31 -4.40 -14.35
N ARG A 314 -1.62 -5.67 -14.05
CA ARG A 314 -0.66 -6.78 -14.12
C ARG A 314 -1.27 -8.10 -14.59
N ASP A 315 -0.43 -8.95 -15.17
CA ASP A 315 -0.70 -10.38 -15.32
C ASP A 315 -0.37 -11.15 -14.03
N ALA A 316 -0.62 -12.46 -14.00
CA ALA A 316 -0.30 -13.33 -12.87
C ALA A 316 1.10 -13.99 -12.97
N THR A 317 1.97 -13.53 -13.88
CA THR A 317 3.30 -14.14 -14.01
C THR A 317 4.25 -13.61 -12.94
N GLN A 318 5.18 -14.46 -12.50
CA GLN A 318 6.33 -14.11 -11.67
C GLN A 318 7.59 -14.74 -12.25
N ASN A 319 8.76 -14.19 -11.91
CA ASN A 319 10.06 -14.61 -12.43
C ASN A 319 10.14 -14.61 -13.97
N ASN A 320 9.39 -13.69 -14.59
CA ASN A 320 9.24 -13.61 -16.05
C ASN A 320 9.50 -12.19 -16.55
N LEU A 321 10.59 -11.99 -17.30
CA LEU A 321 10.93 -10.71 -17.92
C LEU A 321 10.10 -10.38 -19.17
N GLY A 322 9.14 -11.23 -19.53
CA GLY A 322 8.15 -11.00 -20.57
C GLY A 322 6.75 -10.70 -20.03
N GLY A 323 6.58 -10.58 -18.71
CA GLY A 323 5.27 -10.32 -18.09
C GLY A 323 4.70 -8.94 -18.42
N TYR A 324 3.38 -8.82 -18.31
CA TYR A 324 2.66 -7.55 -18.37
C TYR A 324 2.55 -6.96 -16.98
N LYS A 325 3.34 -5.94 -16.65
CA LYS A 325 3.28 -5.20 -15.37
C LYS A 325 3.38 -3.71 -15.66
N LYS A 326 2.31 -2.95 -15.47
CA LYS A 326 2.28 -1.54 -15.87
C LYS A 326 1.62 -0.64 -14.84
N LEU A 327 2.09 0.61 -14.83
CA LEU A 327 1.34 1.72 -14.28
C LEU A 327 0.55 2.36 -15.42
N ILE A 328 -0.74 2.53 -15.22
CA ILE A 328 -1.67 3.09 -16.20
C ILE A 328 -2.17 4.43 -15.68
N ARG A 329 -1.90 5.53 -16.40
CA ARG A 329 -2.55 6.81 -16.14
C ARG A 329 -4.02 6.68 -16.53
N ILE A 330 -4.92 7.05 -15.63
CA ILE A 330 -6.36 7.04 -15.89
C ILE A 330 -6.97 8.44 -15.83
N LYS A 331 -8.12 8.58 -16.47
CA LYS A 331 -8.99 9.76 -16.37
C LYS A 331 -10.44 9.34 -16.18
N LEU A 332 -11.02 9.68 -15.04
CA LEU A 332 -12.45 9.53 -14.76
C LEU A 332 -13.26 10.39 -15.73
N ASN A 333 -14.20 9.76 -16.43
CA ASN A 333 -15.12 10.41 -17.35
C ASN A 333 -16.46 10.72 -16.65
N GLU A 334 -17.59 10.57 -17.35
CA GLU A 334 -18.90 10.64 -16.72
C GLU A 334 -19.22 9.32 -15.99
N SER A 335 -20.07 9.40 -14.98
CA SER A 335 -20.51 8.19 -14.25
C SER A 335 -21.15 7.18 -15.22
N GLY A 336 -20.82 5.91 -15.04
CA GLY A 336 -21.27 4.79 -15.86
C GLY A 336 -20.44 4.56 -17.12
N GLN A 337 -19.47 5.43 -17.43
CA GLN A 337 -18.59 5.28 -18.59
C GLN A 337 -17.25 4.61 -18.22
N LEU A 338 -16.56 4.15 -19.27
CA LEU A 338 -15.17 3.76 -19.17
C LEU A 338 -14.30 4.94 -18.76
N VAL A 339 -13.31 4.71 -17.91
CA VAL A 339 -12.23 5.67 -17.69
C VAL A 339 -11.33 5.74 -18.92
N GLY A 340 -10.77 6.91 -19.20
CA GLY A 340 -9.64 7.02 -20.14
C GLY A 340 -8.42 6.31 -19.56
N ARG A 341 -7.61 5.66 -20.39
CA ARG A 341 -6.37 4.98 -19.98
C ARG A 341 -5.22 5.28 -20.94
N GLU A 342 -4.01 5.43 -20.40
CA GLU A 342 -2.74 5.61 -21.11
C GLU A 342 -1.62 4.89 -20.35
N ASP A 343 -0.79 4.13 -21.06
CA ASP A 343 0.38 3.49 -20.45
C ASP A 343 1.36 4.55 -19.92
N LEU A 344 1.71 4.45 -18.63
CA LEU A 344 2.61 5.41 -17.97
C LEU A 344 4.00 4.83 -17.75
N VAL A 345 4.10 3.63 -17.18
CA VAL A 345 5.37 2.93 -16.92
C VAL A 345 5.20 1.44 -17.21
N ASP A 346 6.17 0.85 -17.93
CA ASP A 346 6.36 -0.60 -18.02
C ASP A 346 7.31 -1.03 -16.90
N LEU A 347 6.77 -1.71 -15.88
CA LEU A 347 7.52 -2.10 -14.67
C LEU A 347 8.51 -3.25 -14.94
N ILE A 348 8.43 -3.90 -16.10
CA ILE A 348 9.42 -4.88 -16.54
C ILE A 348 10.59 -4.22 -17.28
N LYS A 349 10.48 -2.93 -17.62
CA LYS A 349 11.48 -2.18 -18.39
C LYS A 349 11.71 -0.78 -17.83
N ILE A 350 12.45 -0.72 -16.73
CA ILE A 350 12.82 0.53 -16.06
C ILE A 350 14.32 0.78 -16.27
N ALA A 351 14.71 1.99 -16.70
CA ALA A 351 16.13 2.32 -16.84
C ALA A 351 16.82 2.37 -15.47
N ASN A 352 17.99 1.76 -15.34
CA ASN A 352 18.74 1.69 -14.08
C ASN A 352 20.23 2.01 -14.31
N PRO A 353 20.55 3.25 -14.71
CA PRO A 353 21.92 3.67 -15.03
C PRO A 353 22.88 3.57 -13.84
N ASN A 354 22.34 3.61 -12.62
CA ASN A 354 23.11 3.61 -11.38
C ASN A 354 23.20 2.22 -10.71
N MET A 355 22.68 1.16 -11.33
CA MET A 355 22.75 -0.22 -10.83
C MET A 355 22.30 -0.36 -9.36
N LEU A 356 21.15 0.24 -9.03
CA LEU A 356 20.76 0.49 -7.63
C LEU A 356 20.47 -0.78 -6.82
N TYR A 357 20.03 -1.87 -7.46
CA TYR A 357 19.85 -3.18 -6.79
C TYR A 357 21.14 -3.66 -6.08
N GLY A 358 22.31 -3.32 -6.59
CA GLY A 358 23.59 -3.77 -6.05
C GLY A 358 23.97 -5.17 -6.54
N ILE A 359 24.48 -6.01 -5.63
CA ILE A 359 24.98 -7.34 -5.99
C ILE A 359 23.80 -8.31 -6.07
N ALA A 360 23.55 -8.82 -7.27
CA ALA A 360 22.57 -9.88 -7.52
C ALA A 360 22.96 -11.19 -6.81
N ARG A 361 21.98 -11.86 -6.20
CA ARG A 361 22.15 -13.25 -5.76
C ARG A 361 22.14 -14.16 -6.99
N GLU A 362 22.69 -15.37 -6.86
CA GLU A 362 22.58 -16.37 -7.91
C GLU A 362 21.10 -16.66 -8.20
N GLY A 363 20.68 -16.50 -9.46
CA GLY A 363 19.31 -16.69 -9.91
C GLY A 363 18.42 -15.43 -9.85
N ASP A 364 18.87 -14.32 -9.29
CA ASP A 364 18.12 -13.06 -9.35
C ASP A 364 18.04 -12.57 -10.80
N ILE A 365 16.84 -12.15 -11.25
CA ILE A 365 16.61 -11.60 -12.60
C ILE A 365 16.27 -10.10 -12.55
N GLY A 366 16.47 -9.38 -13.67
CA GLY A 366 15.95 -8.01 -13.82
C GLY A 366 16.62 -6.96 -12.93
N THR A 367 17.89 -7.14 -12.55
CA THR A 367 18.62 -6.25 -11.63
C THR A 367 19.64 -5.34 -12.32
N GLY A 368 19.79 -5.49 -13.64
CA GLY A 368 20.82 -4.85 -14.46
C GLY A 368 20.49 -3.40 -14.87
N GLN A 369 21.11 -2.96 -15.97
CA GLN A 369 20.89 -1.63 -16.57
C GLN A 369 19.44 -1.42 -17.02
N VAL A 370 18.75 -2.50 -17.37
CA VAL A 370 17.29 -2.54 -17.45
C VAL A 370 16.83 -3.29 -16.21
N PHE A 371 16.21 -2.56 -15.30
CA PHE A 371 15.61 -3.10 -14.10
C PHE A 371 14.18 -3.55 -14.41
N ALA A 372 13.79 -4.67 -13.84
CA ALA A 372 12.43 -5.21 -13.91
C ALA A 372 11.89 -5.42 -12.51
N PHE A 373 10.57 -5.36 -12.37
CA PHE A 373 9.83 -5.64 -11.15
C PHE A 373 8.94 -6.89 -11.37
N PRO A 374 9.53 -8.10 -11.40
CA PRO A 374 8.94 -9.31 -11.97
C PRO A 374 8.10 -10.10 -10.95
N PHE A 375 7.34 -9.38 -10.13
CA PHE A 375 6.53 -9.96 -9.06
C PHE A 375 5.13 -10.33 -9.56
N GLU A 376 4.55 -11.37 -8.97
CA GLU A 376 3.16 -11.74 -9.25
C GLU A 376 2.22 -10.62 -8.83
N THR A 377 2.35 -10.20 -7.57
CA THR A 377 1.63 -9.09 -6.95
C THR A 377 2.50 -7.84 -6.88
N ILE A 378 1.90 -6.71 -7.27
CA ILE A 378 2.47 -5.37 -7.20
C ILE A 378 1.30 -4.48 -6.78
N GLU A 379 1.28 -4.07 -5.51
CA GLU A 379 0.03 -3.63 -4.86
C GLU A 379 0.13 -2.25 -4.24
N ASP A 380 1.23 -1.56 -4.47
CA ASP A 380 1.39 -0.20 -3.95
C ASP A 380 1.92 0.74 -5.01
N VAL A 381 1.22 1.85 -5.23
CA VAL A 381 1.77 3.00 -5.94
C VAL A 381 1.56 4.26 -5.12
N ILE A 382 2.62 5.02 -4.89
CA ILE A 382 2.54 6.31 -4.19
C ILE A 382 3.01 7.40 -5.14
N ILE A 383 2.18 8.43 -5.30
CA ILE A 383 2.56 9.65 -6.02
C ILE A 383 3.35 10.54 -5.06
N GLU A 384 4.68 10.50 -5.17
CA GLU A 384 5.59 11.27 -4.32
C GLU A 384 5.56 12.75 -4.66
N ASN A 385 5.47 13.05 -5.96
CA ASN A 385 5.33 14.38 -6.55
C ASN A 385 5.00 14.22 -8.04
N GLY A 386 4.97 15.33 -8.79
CA GLY A 386 4.63 15.32 -10.22
C GLY A 386 5.53 14.43 -11.08
N THR A 387 6.77 14.13 -10.69
CA THR A 387 7.72 13.36 -11.51
C THR A 387 8.24 12.09 -10.84
N THR A 388 7.80 11.77 -9.62
CA THR A 388 8.33 10.63 -8.87
C THR A 388 7.19 9.77 -8.35
N LEU A 389 7.33 8.47 -8.54
CA LEU A 389 6.43 7.44 -8.03
C LEU A 389 7.21 6.49 -7.15
N THR A 390 6.61 5.99 -6.07
CA THR A 390 7.14 4.83 -5.33
C THR A 390 6.25 3.63 -5.61
N VAL A 391 6.84 2.45 -5.79
CA VAL A 391 6.14 1.18 -6.05
C VAL A 391 6.68 0.10 -5.14
N PHE A 392 5.79 -0.74 -4.62
CA PHE A 392 6.14 -1.89 -3.79
C PHE A 392 5.58 -3.16 -4.43
N ASN A 393 6.19 -4.30 -4.14
CA ASN A 393 5.53 -5.58 -4.33
C ASN A 393 4.91 -6.03 -3.02
N ASP A 394 3.82 -6.76 -3.14
CA ASP A 394 3.49 -7.78 -2.17
C ASP A 394 4.33 -9.04 -2.49
N ASN A 395 4.74 -9.77 -1.46
CA ASN A 395 5.55 -10.98 -1.59
C ASN A 395 4.77 -12.26 -1.28
N ASN A 396 3.45 -12.18 -1.10
CA ASN A 396 2.53 -13.27 -0.73
C ASN A 396 3.16 -14.24 0.26
N PHE A 397 3.67 -13.75 1.39
CA PHE A 397 4.56 -14.52 2.24
C PHE A 397 4.01 -15.92 2.59
N PRO A 398 4.79 -17.01 2.46
CA PRO A 398 6.13 -17.13 1.89
C PRO A 398 6.17 -17.61 0.42
N GLY A 399 5.08 -17.44 -0.33
CA GLY A 399 4.78 -18.09 -1.60
C GLY A 399 5.41 -17.49 -2.87
N SER A 400 5.65 -16.17 -2.94
CA SER A 400 6.19 -15.55 -4.17
C SER A 400 7.71 -15.77 -4.34
N THR A 401 8.13 -15.87 -5.61
CA THR A 401 9.49 -16.14 -6.09
C THR A 401 9.85 -15.31 -7.34
N GLY A 402 9.25 -14.12 -7.46
CA GLY A 402 9.38 -13.20 -8.59
C GLY A 402 10.83 -12.80 -8.88
N ARG A 403 11.58 -12.33 -7.88
CA ARG A 403 12.97 -11.92 -8.10
C ARG A 403 13.87 -13.12 -8.37
N ASN A 404 13.59 -14.26 -7.73
CA ASN A 404 14.39 -15.46 -7.78
C ASN A 404 13.52 -16.72 -7.66
N ALA A 405 13.48 -17.56 -8.70
CA ALA A 405 12.63 -18.76 -8.76
C ALA A 405 12.89 -19.81 -7.65
N LYS A 406 13.92 -19.65 -6.82
CA LYS A 406 14.29 -20.60 -5.75
C LYS A 406 14.21 -20.00 -4.35
N LEU A 407 13.94 -18.71 -4.21
CA LEU A 407 13.93 -18.01 -2.93
C LEU A 407 12.64 -17.22 -2.78
N ALA A 408 12.14 -17.15 -1.55
CA ALA A 408 11.01 -16.29 -1.26
C ALA A 408 11.39 -14.81 -1.50
N ASP A 409 10.41 -14.02 -1.95
CA ASP A 409 10.63 -12.61 -2.28
C ASP A 409 10.77 -11.74 -1.03
N ASP A 410 11.76 -10.85 -1.06
CA ASP A 410 11.79 -9.67 -0.18
C ASP A 410 10.65 -8.72 -0.59
N ASN A 411 10.18 -7.85 0.31
CA ASN A 411 9.38 -6.70 -0.13
C ASN A 411 10.35 -5.62 -0.63
N GLU A 412 10.42 -5.46 -1.95
CA GLU A 412 11.17 -4.42 -2.63
C GLU A 412 10.36 -3.13 -2.74
N ILE A 413 11.03 -2.02 -2.52
CA ILE A 413 10.47 -0.67 -2.62
C ILE A 413 11.34 0.12 -3.58
N ILE A 414 10.74 0.59 -4.67
CA ILE A 414 11.43 1.32 -5.72
C ILE A 414 10.87 2.72 -5.89
N GLN A 415 11.73 3.69 -6.17
CA GLN A 415 11.28 5.00 -6.66
C GLN A 415 11.65 5.16 -8.13
N ILE A 416 10.67 5.55 -8.93
CA ILE A 416 10.77 5.73 -10.37
C ILE A 416 10.59 7.20 -10.68
N ARG A 417 11.53 7.78 -11.42
CA ARG A 417 11.41 9.13 -11.98
C ARG A 417 10.83 9.05 -13.38
N LEU A 418 9.80 9.85 -13.61
CA LEU A 418 9.11 10.00 -14.89
C LEU A 418 9.83 11.03 -15.78
N PRO A 419 9.85 10.82 -17.10
CA PRO A 419 10.41 11.79 -18.05
C PRO A 419 9.55 13.05 -18.21
N LYS A 420 8.27 12.97 -17.84
CA LYS A 420 7.30 14.06 -17.88
C LYS A 420 6.53 14.11 -16.57
N ALA A 421 6.20 15.31 -16.12
CA ALA A 421 5.38 15.50 -14.93
C ALA A 421 3.92 15.05 -15.18
N LEU A 422 3.28 14.52 -14.14
CA LEU A 422 1.88 14.10 -14.14
C LEU A 422 0.91 15.30 -14.21
N PHE A 423 1.26 16.39 -13.52
CA PHE A 423 0.49 17.62 -13.34
C PHE A 423 1.37 18.86 -13.34
#